data_AF-A0A3N9Y0I0-F1
#
_entry.id   AF-A0A3N9Y0I0-F1
#
_cell.length_a   1.000
_cell.length_b   1.000
_cell.length_c   1.000
_cell.angle_alpha   90.00
_cell.angle_beta   90.00
_cell.angle_gamma   90.00
#
_symmetry.space_group_name_H-M   'P 1'
#
loop_
_entity.id
_entity.type
_entity.pdbx_description
1 polymer ?
#
loop_
_entity_poly.entity_id
_entity_poly.type
_entity_poly.pdbx_seq_one_letter_code
_entity_poly.pdbx_strand_id
1 'polypeptide(L)'
;MCSPVWSSVVLEELEYEQRTKLIERGNEPDEASKRARHLIEQVRQHFDDAEVSGWEGLEGTYGLPDPDDEHLVAAAVVANAGAIITLNVRDLPADRLPHGLQVLSPKEFAGNTVSLDPVRACIAVAAIAKRSGRIGRIQTEEDILEILNRRYGMTSAVGMMRQAAAETLHLRPPQPRVSESEPQSNAQGLPTE
;
A
#
# COMPACT_ATOMS: atom_id res chain seq x y z
N MET A 1 12.43 4.00 4.59
CA MET A 1 11.03 4.39 4.82
C MET A 1 10.69 5.41 3.75
N CYS A 2 9.62 5.22 2.99
CA CYS A 2 9.21 6.18 1.97
C CYS A 2 8.26 7.19 2.61
N SER A 3 8.53 8.48 2.45
CA SER A 3 7.63 9.56 2.87
C SER A 3 6.96 10.12 1.61
N PRO A 4 5.62 10.10 1.52
CA PRO A 4 4.94 10.67 0.37
C PRO A 4 5.01 12.20 0.41
N VAL A 5 4.96 12.82 -0.76
CA VAL A 5 4.85 14.28 -0.92
C VAL A 5 3.95 14.58 -2.10
N TRP A 6 3.23 15.70 -2.05
CA TRP A 6 2.31 16.16 -3.10
C TRP A 6 2.12 17.67 -3.10
N SER A 7 1.72 18.24 -4.23
CA SER A 7 1.19 19.62 -4.28
C SER A 7 -0.26 19.66 -3.76
N SER A 8 -0.77 20.86 -3.51
CA SER A 8 -2.20 21.06 -3.23
C SER A 8 -3.09 20.62 -4.40
N VAL A 9 -2.62 20.79 -5.65
CA VAL A 9 -3.33 20.41 -6.88
C VAL A 9 -3.64 18.92 -6.93
N VAL A 10 -2.70 18.05 -6.52
CA VAL A 10 -2.93 16.60 -6.45
C VAL A 10 -4.13 16.25 -5.55
N LEU A 11 -4.32 16.98 -4.45
CA LEU A 11 -5.46 16.75 -3.56
C LEU A 11 -6.77 17.29 -4.13
N GLU A 12 -6.71 18.41 -4.85
CA GLU A 12 -7.87 18.97 -5.57
C GLU A 12 -8.34 18.03 -6.68
N GLU A 13 -7.41 17.50 -7.47
CA GLU A 13 -7.68 16.47 -8.48
C GLU A 13 -8.26 15.21 -7.85
N LEU A 14 -7.67 14.73 -6.76
CA LEU A 14 -8.17 13.56 -6.04
C LEU A 14 -9.59 13.77 -5.52
N GLU A 15 -9.90 14.97 -4.98
CA GLU A 15 -11.25 15.31 -4.51
C GLU A 15 -12.24 15.28 -5.67
N TYR A 16 -11.91 15.94 -6.78
CA TYR A 16 -12.74 16.00 -7.96
C TYR A 16 -13.02 14.59 -8.51
N GLU A 17 -11.97 13.80 -8.71
CA GLU A 17 -12.04 12.44 -9.26
C GLU A 17 -12.84 11.50 -8.35
N GLN A 18 -12.64 11.59 -7.04
CA GLN A 18 -13.35 10.76 -6.08
C GLN A 18 -14.84 11.11 -6.06
N ARG A 19 -15.20 12.39 -6.12
CA ARG A 19 -16.59 12.82 -6.22
C ARG A 19 -17.24 12.28 -7.49
N THR A 20 -16.59 12.45 -8.65
CA THR A 20 -17.09 11.99 -9.94
C THR A 20 -17.33 10.48 -9.93
N LYS A 21 -16.34 9.69 -9.46
CA LYS A 21 -16.46 8.23 -9.32
C LYS A 21 -17.59 7.79 -8.40
N LEU A 22 -17.92 8.55 -7.37
CA LEU A 22 -19.04 8.24 -6.46
C LEU A 22 -20.39 8.50 -7.13
N ILE A 23 -20.51 9.60 -7.89
CA ILE A 23 -21.71 9.92 -8.67
C ILE A 23 -21.96 8.85 -9.74
N GLU A 24 -20.92 8.45 -10.47
CA GLU A 24 -21.00 7.37 -11.47
C GLU A 24 -21.45 6.02 -10.86
N ARG A 25 -21.18 5.82 -9.57
CA ARG A 25 -21.63 4.65 -8.81
C ARG A 25 -23.03 4.81 -8.20
N GLY A 26 -23.75 5.89 -8.52
CA GLY A 26 -25.12 6.14 -8.11
C GLY A 26 -25.28 6.81 -6.75
N ASN A 27 -24.25 7.48 -6.22
CA ASN A 27 -24.41 8.30 -5.01
C ASN A 27 -24.96 9.68 -5.37
N GLU A 28 -25.81 10.25 -4.50
CA GLU A 28 -26.30 11.62 -4.66
C GLU A 28 -25.14 12.64 -4.66
N PRO A 29 -25.18 13.71 -5.47
CA PRO A 29 -24.07 14.65 -5.63
C PRO A 29 -23.56 15.29 -4.32
N ASP A 30 -24.46 15.63 -3.42
CA ASP A 30 -24.11 16.22 -2.12
C ASP A 30 -23.41 15.23 -1.20
N GLU A 31 -23.85 13.97 -1.19
CA GLU A 31 -23.22 12.89 -0.42
C GLU A 31 -21.86 12.52 -1.01
N ALA A 32 -21.75 12.44 -2.33
CA ALA A 32 -20.48 12.21 -3.02
C ALA A 32 -19.46 13.30 -2.69
N SER A 33 -19.88 14.57 -2.69
CA SER A 33 -19.02 15.71 -2.35
C SER A 33 -18.58 15.68 -0.88
N LYS A 34 -19.47 15.35 0.06
CA LYS A 34 -19.11 15.20 1.48
C LYS A 34 -18.08 14.09 1.70
N ARG A 35 -18.25 12.95 1.02
CA ARG A 35 -17.32 11.81 1.13
C ARG A 35 -15.96 12.11 0.50
N ALA A 36 -15.91 12.80 -0.64
CA ALA A 36 -14.66 13.20 -1.27
C ALA A 36 -13.88 14.16 -0.36
N ARG A 37 -14.54 15.19 0.18
CA ARG A 37 -13.91 16.12 1.13
C ARG A 37 -13.41 15.43 2.40
N HIS A 38 -14.22 14.52 2.94
CA HIS A 38 -13.83 13.73 4.12
C HIS A 38 -12.57 12.88 3.84
N LEU A 39 -12.43 12.31 2.63
CA LEU A 39 -11.21 11.62 2.24
C LEU A 39 -9.99 12.55 2.29
N ILE A 40 -10.09 13.77 1.74
CA ILE A 40 -8.98 14.74 1.76
C ILE A 40 -8.62 15.15 3.19
N GLU A 41 -9.62 15.40 4.04
CA GLU A 41 -9.39 15.68 5.47
C GLU A 41 -8.63 14.53 6.15
N GLN A 42 -9.01 13.28 5.87
CA GLN A 42 -8.32 12.12 6.41
C GLN A 42 -6.89 11.99 5.87
N VAL A 43 -6.65 12.27 4.59
CA VAL A 43 -5.30 12.25 4.00
C VAL A 43 -4.43 13.30 4.68
N ARG A 44 -4.87 14.55 4.77
CA ARG A 44 -4.13 15.63 5.45
C ARG A 44 -3.87 15.33 6.92
N GLN A 45 -4.82 14.71 7.61
CA GLN A 45 -4.66 14.37 9.03
C GLN A 45 -3.60 13.29 9.27
N HIS A 46 -3.45 12.33 8.36
CA HIS A 46 -2.52 11.20 8.54
C HIS A 46 -1.15 11.43 7.88
N PHE A 47 -1.01 12.47 7.06
CA PHE A 47 0.21 12.85 6.35
C PHE A 47 0.35 14.37 6.38
N ASP A 48 0.53 14.92 7.58
CA ASP A 48 0.54 16.35 7.85
C ASP A 48 1.77 17.08 7.30
N ASP A 49 2.82 16.34 6.94
CA ASP A 49 4.08 16.84 6.37
C ASP A 49 4.22 16.59 4.86
N ALA A 50 3.22 15.99 4.21
CA ALA A 50 3.30 15.58 2.81
C ALA A 50 2.86 16.66 1.80
N GLU A 51 2.08 17.66 2.22
CA GLU A 51 1.65 18.75 1.33
C GLU A 51 2.73 19.84 1.24
N VAL A 52 3.28 20.02 0.05
CA VAL A 52 4.43 20.90 -0.21
C VAL A 52 3.93 22.26 -0.73
N SER A 53 4.59 23.34 -0.31
CA SER A 53 4.33 24.71 -0.77
C SER A 53 5.55 25.31 -1.46
N GLY A 54 5.38 26.37 -2.26
CA GLY A 54 6.47 27.05 -2.95
C GLY A 54 6.93 26.38 -4.25
N TRP A 55 6.15 25.44 -4.76
CA TRP A 55 6.38 24.76 -6.04
C TRP A 55 5.81 25.55 -7.23
N GLU A 56 4.88 26.48 -6.99
CA GLU A 56 4.12 27.21 -8.00
C GLU A 56 5.02 28.00 -8.96
N GLY A 57 6.16 28.49 -8.48
CA GLY A 57 7.15 29.20 -9.30
C GLY A 57 7.92 28.31 -10.30
N LEU A 58 7.84 26.98 -10.14
CA LEU A 58 8.47 26.00 -11.02
C LEU A 58 7.47 25.36 -12.00
N GLU A 59 6.17 25.57 -11.81
CA GLU A 59 5.14 25.04 -12.70
C GLU A 59 5.26 25.65 -14.11
N GLY A 60 5.17 24.80 -15.14
CA GLY A 60 5.29 25.21 -16.54
C GLY A 60 6.73 25.45 -17.01
N THR A 61 7.74 25.10 -16.22
CA THR A 61 9.16 25.32 -16.55
C THR A 61 9.86 24.10 -17.13
N TYR A 62 9.26 22.90 -17.02
CA TYR A 62 9.88 21.65 -17.46
C TYR A 62 9.60 21.34 -18.94
N GLY A 63 8.52 21.91 -19.50
CA GLY A 63 8.10 21.68 -20.88
C GLY A 63 7.64 20.25 -21.10
N LEU A 64 6.83 19.73 -20.18
CA LEU A 64 6.22 18.42 -20.27
C LEU A 64 5.23 18.33 -21.44
N PRO A 65 4.97 17.12 -21.98
CA PRO A 65 3.93 16.90 -22.98
C PRO A 65 2.55 17.34 -22.52
N ASP A 66 2.24 17.11 -21.23
CA ASP A 66 1.03 17.57 -20.57
C ASP A 66 1.37 18.68 -19.58
N PRO A 67 0.98 19.95 -19.84
CA PRO A 67 1.20 21.05 -18.91
C PRO A 67 0.52 20.83 -17.55
N ASP A 68 -0.57 20.07 -17.50
CA ASP A 68 -1.29 19.83 -16.25
C ASP A 68 -0.48 18.92 -15.31
N ASP A 69 0.51 18.16 -15.79
CA ASP A 69 1.39 17.32 -14.97
C ASP A 69 2.63 18.07 -14.39
N GLU A 70 2.85 19.33 -14.78
CA GLU A 70 4.03 20.11 -14.35
C GLU A 70 4.11 20.29 -12.83
N HIS A 71 2.96 20.38 -12.16
CA HIS A 71 2.88 20.50 -10.71
C HIS A 71 3.48 19.28 -9.98
N LEU A 72 3.45 18.09 -10.60
CA LEU A 72 4.04 16.86 -10.04
C LEU A 72 5.56 16.98 -9.94
N VAL A 73 6.19 17.48 -11.01
CA VAL A 73 7.65 17.67 -11.07
C VAL A 73 8.06 18.83 -10.17
N ALA A 74 7.31 19.93 -10.18
CA ALA A 74 7.55 21.07 -9.31
C ALA A 74 7.54 20.69 -7.83
N ALA A 75 6.50 19.97 -7.38
CA ALA A 75 6.41 19.51 -6.00
C ALA A 75 7.54 18.52 -5.64
N ALA A 76 7.87 17.60 -6.56
CA ALA A 76 8.95 16.65 -6.37
C ALA A 76 10.31 17.34 -6.19
N VAL A 77 10.58 18.42 -6.95
CA VAL A 77 11.82 19.20 -6.84
C VAL A 77 11.90 19.93 -5.51
N VAL A 78 10.85 20.66 -5.12
CA VAL A 78 10.83 21.41 -3.85
C VAL A 78 10.99 20.48 -2.65
N ALA A 79 10.37 19.30 -2.71
CA ALA A 79 10.46 18.29 -1.66
C ALA A 79 11.72 17.41 -1.71
N ASN A 80 12.58 17.59 -2.72
CA ASN A 80 13.72 16.71 -2.97
C ASN A 80 13.31 15.22 -3.01
N ALA A 81 12.21 14.94 -3.68
CA ALA A 81 11.69 13.59 -3.84
C ALA A 81 12.60 12.75 -4.75
N GLY A 82 12.78 11.48 -4.40
CA GLY A 82 13.60 10.56 -5.21
C GLY A 82 12.86 9.97 -6.42
N ALA A 83 11.52 9.95 -6.39
CA ALA A 83 10.72 9.40 -7.48
C ALA A 83 9.29 9.97 -7.51
N ILE A 84 8.73 10.10 -8.72
CA ILE A 84 7.29 10.23 -8.97
C ILE A 84 6.73 8.85 -9.28
N ILE A 85 5.62 8.48 -8.63
CA ILE A 85 4.95 7.20 -8.82
C ILE A 85 3.68 7.41 -9.66
N THR A 86 3.65 6.92 -10.90
CA THR A 86 2.49 7.11 -11.79
C THR A 86 2.28 5.92 -12.73
N LEU A 87 1.03 5.74 -13.20
CA LEU A 87 0.73 4.83 -14.30
C LEU A 87 1.04 5.47 -15.67
N ASN A 88 1.02 6.81 -15.75
CA ASN A 88 1.15 7.57 -16.99
C ASN A 88 2.60 8.02 -17.23
N VAL A 89 3.53 7.07 -17.30
CA VAL A 89 4.97 7.36 -17.43
C VAL A 89 5.31 8.15 -18.70
N ARG A 90 4.47 8.05 -19.75
CA ARG A 90 4.67 8.77 -21.02
C ARG A 90 4.61 10.29 -20.86
N ASP A 91 3.85 10.78 -19.89
CA ASP A 91 3.62 12.21 -19.71
C ASP A 91 4.74 12.85 -18.87
N LEU A 92 5.65 12.01 -18.32
CA LEU A 92 6.86 12.40 -17.59
C LEU A 92 8.12 11.83 -18.27
N PRO A 93 8.47 12.27 -19.50
CA PRO A 93 9.60 11.73 -20.22
C PRO A 93 10.94 12.15 -19.55
N ALA A 94 11.87 11.20 -19.42
CA ALA A 94 13.08 11.38 -18.61
C ALA A 94 14.02 12.51 -19.06
N ASP A 95 13.96 12.91 -20.33
CA ASP A 95 14.73 14.05 -20.88
C ASP A 95 14.19 15.42 -20.42
N ARG A 96 12.99 15.46 -19.83
CA ARG A 96 12.37 16.66 -19.26
C ARG A 96 12.45 16.72 -17.74
N LEU A 97 12.96 15.68 -17.10
CA LEU A 97 13.01 15.60 -15.65
C LEU A 97 14.36 16.08 -15.10
N PRO A 98 14.38 16.73 -13.93
CA PRO A 98 15.59 17.06 -13.20
C PRO A 98 16.45 15.83 -12.90
N HIS A 99 17.77 16.02 -12.88
CA HIS A 99 18.70 14.95 -12.53
C HIS A 99 18.41 14.38 -11.13
N GLY A 100 18.31 13.04 -11.05
CA GLY A 100 18.07 12.32 -9.81
C GLY A 100 16.60 12.02 -9.53
N LEU A 101 15.66 12.66 -10.23
CA LEU A 101 14.24 12.34 -10.11
C LEU A 101 13.88 11.18 -11.05
N GLN A 102 13.36 10.10 -10.47
CA GLN A 102 12.93 8.92 -11.23
C GLN A 102 11.42 8.93 -11.44
N VAL A 103 10.95 8.23 -12.47
CA VAL A 103 9.52 7.90 -12.63
C VAL A 103 9.39 6.39 -12.54
N LEU A 104 8.57 5.93 -11.60
CA LEU A 104 8.33 4.51 -11.38
C LEU A 104 6.84 4.21 -11.53
N SER A 105 6.53 3.06 -12.12
CA SER A 105 5.16 2.56 -12.03
C SER A 105 4.85 2.04 -10.61
N PRO A 106 3.57 2.04 -10.16
CA PRO A 106 3.19 1.49 -8.87
C PRO A 106 3.67 0.05 -8.63
N LYS A 107 3.69 -0.78 -9.69
CA LYS A 107 4.17 -2.17 -9.61
C LYS A 107 5.69 -2.25 -9.37
N GLU A 108 6.47 -1.37 -9.99
CA GLU A 108 7.93 -1.30 -9.79
C GLU A 108 8.25 -0.78 -8.41
N PHE A 109 7.57 0.29 -7.98
CA PHE A 109 7.71 0.83 -6.63
C PHE A 109 7.37 -0.21 -5.56
N ALA A 110 6.27 -0.95 -5.73
CA ALA A 110 5.89 -2.03 -4.82
C ALA A 110 6.95 -3.14 -4.77
N GLY A 111 7.46 -3.58 -5.94
CA GLY A 111 8.55 -4.57 -6.00
C GLY A 111 9.81 -4.10 -5.27
N ASN A 112 10.27 -2.90 -5.58
CA ASN A 112 11.45 -2.30 -4.94
C ASN A 112 11.27 -2.10 -3.43
N THR A 113 10.06 -1.76 -2.98
CA THR A 113 9.78 -1.58 -1.56
C THR A 113 9.76 -2.92 -0.82
N VAL A 114 9.11 -3.94 -1.40
CA VAL A 114 9.03 -5.27 -0.79
C VAL A 114 10.40 -5.94 -0.75
N SER A 115 11.25 -5.77 -1.77
CA SER A 115 12.58 -6.38 -1.78
C SER A 115 13.49 -5.92 -0.63
N LEU A 116 13.23 -4.75 -0.05
CA LEU A 116 13.96 -4.26 1.12
C LEU A 116 13.63 -5.03 2.41
N ASP A 117 12.36 -5.42 2.60
CA ASP A 117 11.92 -6.16 3.78
C ASP A 117 10.63 -6.96 3.46
N PRO A 118 10.76 -8.14 2.83
CA PRO A 118 9.59 -8.96 2.45
C PRO A 118 8.76 -9.40 3.65
N VAL A 119 9.39 -9.63 4.81
CA VAL A 119 8.71 -10.06 6.04
C VAL A 119 7.83 -8.94 6.58
N ARG A 120 8.34 -7.70 6.63
CA ARG A 120 7.52 -6.53 7.03
C ARG A 120 6.37 -6.28 6.06
N ALA A 121 6.58 -6.53 4.76
CA ALA A 121 5.49 -6.46 3.79
C ALA A 121 4.38 -7.47 4.09
N CYS A 122 4.72 -8.72 4.43
CA CYS A 122 3.74 -9.72 4.89
C CYS A 122 2.97 -9.24 6.14
N ILE A 123 3.66 -8.66 7.12
CA ILE A 123 3.02 -8.10 8.34
C ILE A 123 2.04 -6.99 7.97
N ALA A 124 2.38 -6.12 7.02
CA ALA A 124 1.49 -5.07 6.55
C ALA A 124 0.23 -5.65 5.87
N VAL A 125 0.39 -6.68 5.02
CA VAL A 125 -0.73 -7.40 4.39
C VAL A 125 -1.63 -8.06 5.44
N ALA A 126 -1.06 -8.71 6.45
CA ALA A 126 -1.80 -9.29 7.57
C ALA A 126 -2.61 -8.24 8.34
N ALA A 127 -2.03 -7.05 8.56
CA ALA A 127 -2.74 -5.94 9.19
C ALA A 127 -3.88 -5.39 8.32
N ILE A 128 -3.76 -5.39 6.99
CA ILE A 128 -4.86 -5.04 6.08
C ILE A 128 -5.96 -6.11 6.16
N ALA A 129 -5.62 -7.40 6.09
CA ALA A 129 -6.57 -8.51 6.23
C ALA A 129 -7.37 -8.41 7.53
N LYS A 130 -6.70 -8.16 8.66
CA LYS A 130 -7.34 -8.02 9.98
C LYS A 130 -8.35 -6.86 10.05
N ARG A 131 -8.16 -5.80 9.26
CA ARG A 131 -9.06 -4.62 9.21
C ARG A 131 -10.20 -4.78 8.21
N SER A 132 -10.15 -5.81 7.36
CA SER A 132 -11.20 -6.11 6.38
C SER A 132 -12.52 -6.51 7.07
N GLY A 133 -13.62 -6.51 6.32
CA GLY A 133 -14.95 -6.86 6.85
C GLY A 133 -15.68 -5.75 7.61
N ARG A 134 -15.05 -4.59 7.89
CA ARG A 134 -15.75 -3.41 8.42
C ARG A 134 -16.76 -2.85 7.42
N ILE A 135 -16.38 -2.86 6.14
CA ILE A 135 -17.23 -2.50 5.00
C ILE A 135 -16.92 -3.55 3.91
N GLY A 136 -17.91 -4.37 3.56
CA GLY A 136 -17.75 -5.44 2.56
C GLY A 136 -17.24 -6.77 3.13
N ARG A 137 -16.65 -7.61 2.27
CA ARG A 137 -16.22 -8.98 2.63
C ARG A 137 -14.98 -8.98 3.54
N ILE A 138 -14.92 -9.97 4.43
CA ILE A 138 -13.68 -10.34 5.12
C ILE A 138 -12.71 -10.91 4.08
N GLN A 139 -11.44 -10.52 4.16
CA GLN A 139 -10.38 -10.94 3.27
C GLN A 139 -9.24 -11.58 4.07
N THR A 140 -8.72 -12.68 3.55
CA THR A 140 -7.48 -13.31 4.04
C THR A 140 -6.24 -12.59 3.46
N GLU A 141 -5.06 -12.90 3.99
CA GLU A 141 -3.80 -12.45 3.41
C GLU A 141 -3.67 -12.86 1.94
N GLU A 142 -4.05 -14.11 1.62
CA GLU A 142 -3.99 -14.64 0.26
C GLU A 142 -4.98 -13.95 -0.69
N ASP A 143 -6.18 -13.59 -0.20
CA ASP A 143 -7.13 -12.79 -1.01
C ASP A 143 -6.55 -11.45 -1.42
N ILE A 144 -5.83 -10.78 -0.51
CA ILE A 144 -5.17 -9.50 -0.79
C ILE A 144 -4.01 -9.70 -1.77
N LEU A 145 -3.15 -10.70 -1.53
CA LEU A 145 -2.05 -11.01 -2.43
C LEU A 145 -2.54 -11.33 -3.84
N GLU A 146 -3.66 -12.05 -3.97
CA GLU A 146 -4.23 -12.37 -5.26
C GLU A 146 -4.85 -11.15 -5.96
N ILE A 147 -5.43 -10.20 -5.21
CA ILE A 147 -5.85 -8.91 -5.76
C ILE A 147 -4.64 -8.12 -6.27
N LEU A 148 -3.57 -8.00 -5.47
CA LEU A 148 -2.33 -7.32 -5.86
C LEU A 148 -1.72 -7.95 -7.12
N ASN A 149 -1.74 -9.27 -7.19
CA ASN A 149 -1.24 -10.03 -8.33
C ASN A 149 -2.09 -9.83 -9.59
N ARG A 150 -3.39 -10.18 -9.53
CA ARG A 150 -4.26 -10.21 -10.73
C ARG A 150 -4.70 -8.84 -11.20
N ARG A 151 -5.09 -7.96 -10.28
CA ARG A 151 -5.67 -6.67 -10.64
C ARG A 151 -4.60 -5.63 -10.93
N TYR A 152 -3.52 -5.63 -10.15
CA TYR A 152 -2.49 -4.60 -10.22
C TYR A 152 -1.17 -5.09 -10.82
N GLY A 153 -1.07 -6.38 -11.17
CA GLY A 153 0.12 -6.93 -11.83
C GLY A 153 1.37 -6.91 -10.95
N MET A 154 1.23 -6.85 -9.62
CA MET A 154 2.35 -6.77 -8.67
C MET A 154 3.00 -8.16 -8.43
N THR A 155 3.27 -8.89 -9.52
CA THR A 155 3.73 -10.28 -9.50
C THR A 155 5.04 -10.46 -8.72
N SER A 156 6.01 -9.57 -8.93
CA SER A 156 7.31 -9.60 -8.23
C SER A 156 7.16 -9.38 -6.72
N ALA A 157 6.43 -8.34 -6.32
CA ALA A 157 6.17 -8.05 -4.90
C ALA A 157 5.45 -9.23 -4.21
N VAL A 158 4.41 -9.78 -4.86
CA VAL A 158 3.67 -10.92 -4.33
C VAL A 158 4.53 -12.18 -4.25
N GLY A 159 5.37 -12.44 -5.26
CA GLY A 159 6.31 -13.56 -5.26
C GLY A 159 7.27 -13.50 -4.07
N MET A 160 7.87 -12.34 -3.81
CA MET A 160 8.77 -12.14 -2.67
C MET A 160 8.07 -12.34 -1.32
N MET A 161 6.84 -11.83 -1.16
CA MET A 161 6.06 -12.03 0.06
C MET A 161 5.71 -13.50 0.28
N ARG A 162 5.28 -14.22 -0.76
CA ARG A 162 4.97 -15.66 -0.66
C ARG A 162 6.20 -16.48 -0.30
N GLN A 163 7.36 -16.16 -0.88
CA GLN A 163 8.63 -16.81 -0.54
C GLN A 163 9.01 -16.56 0.93
N ALA A 164 8.97 -15.31 1.39
CA ALA A 164 9.32 -14.96 2.76
C ALA A 164 8.38 -15.61 3.80
N ALA A 165 7.08 -15.69 3.49
CA ALA A 165 6.11 -16.38 4.32
C ALA A 165 6.44 -17.88 4.43
N ALA A 166 6.76 -18.53 3.31
CA ALA A 166 7.14 -19.94 3.29
C ALA A 166 8.41 -20.19 4.12
N GLU A 167 9.45 -19.37 3.98
CA GLU A 167 10.70 -19.49 4.75
C GLU A 167 10.46 -19.31 6.26
N THR A 168 9.59 -18.36 6.65
CA THR A 168 9.20 -18.14 8.04
C THR A 168 8.44 -19.34 8.65
N LEU A 169 7.62 -20.02 7.84
CA LEU A 169 6.92 -21.26 8.24
C LEU A 169 7.90 -22.43 8.44
N HIS A 170 8.91 -22.56 7.58
CA HIS A 170 9.93 -23.62 7.68
C HIS A 170 10.86 -23.44 8.89
N LEU A 171 11.01 -22.21 9.39
CA LEU A 171 11.83 -21.90 10.57
C LEU A 171 11.11 -22.13 11.91
N ARG A 172 9.81 -22.46 11.93
CA ARG A 172 9.13 -22.86 13.16
C ARG A 172 9.55 -24.29 13.55
N PRO A 173 10.12 -24.52 14.75
CA PRO A 173 10.41 -25.88 15.20
C PRO A 173 9.11 -26.70 15.28
N PRO A 174 9.17 -28.03 15.03
CA PRO A 174 7.99 -28.88 15.15
C PRO A 174 7.42 -28.77 16.57
N GLN A 175 6.13 -28.46 16.67
CA GLN A 175 5.39 -28.49 17.93
C GLN A 175 5.59 -29.88 18.56
N PRO A 176 6.02 -29.97 19.84
CA PRO A 176 6.12 -31.27 20.49
C PRO A 176 4.72 -31.91 20.49
N ARG A 177 4.63 -33.15 19.98
CA ARG A 177 3.41 -33.94 20.09
C ARG A 177 3.10 -34.08 21.57
N VAL A 178 1.97 -33.53 22.00
CA VAL A 178 1.40 -33.81 23.31
C VAL A 178 1.04 -35.29 23.29
N SER A 179 1.90 -36.12 23.89
CA SER A 179 1.56 -37.51 24.17
C SER A 179 0.47 -37.49 25.24
N GLU A 180 -0.75 -37.84 24.86
CA GLU A 180 -1.79 -38.23 25.82
C GLU A 180 -1.26 -39.44 26.59
N SER A 181 -0.70 -39.20 27.77
CA SER A 181 -0.38 -40.25 28.73
C SER A 181 -1.70 -40.72 29.35
N GLU A 182 -2.11 -41.93 28.96
CA GLU A 182 -3.20 -42.69 29.58
C GLU A 182 -3.02 -42.78 31.10
N PRO A 183 -4.09 -42.65 31.90
CA PRO A 183 -4.01 -42.90 33.33
C PRO A 183 -3.86 -44.40 33.58
N GLN A 184 -2.70 -44.81 34.11
CA GLN A 184 -2.48 -46.17 34.59
C GLN A 184 -3.43 -46.47 35.77
N SER A 185 -4.36 -47.39 35.49
CA SER A 185 -5.15 -48.12 36.47
C SER A 185 -4.21 -48.91 37.39
N ASN A 186 -4.15 -48.53 38.67
CA ASN A 186 -3.41 -49.29 39.68
C ASN A 186 -4.38 -50.22 40.41
N ALA A 187 -4.43 -51.47 39.96
CA ALA A 187 -5.09 -52.57 40.65
C ALA A 187 -4.04 -53.65 40.95
N GLN A 188 -3.79 -53.88 42.25
CA GLN A 188 -3.25 -55.08 42.90
C GLN A 188 -3.08 -54.67 44.38
N GLY A 189 -3.70 -55.28 45.39
CA GLY A 189 -3.90 -56.70 45.64
C GLY A 189 -3.12 -57.06 46.94
N LEU A 190 -3.86 -57.46 47.98
CA LEU A 190 -3.50 -58.01 49.31
C LEU A 190 -2.22 -58.92 49.39
N PRO A 191 -1.64 -59.30 50.58
CA PRO A 191 -2.37 -59.73 51.80
C PRO A 191 -1.72 -59.58 53.23
N THR A 192 -2.58 -59.80 54.24
CA THR A 192 -2.42 -60.35 55.62
C THR A 192 -1.23 -59.97 56.53
N GLU A 193 -1.55 -59.43 57.72
CA GLU A 193 -1.61 -60.16 59.02
C GLU A 193 -2.64 -59.50 59.95
#